data_AF-A0A235J4H8-F1
#
_entry.id   AF-A0A235J4H8-F1
#
_cell.length_a   1.000
_cell.length_b   1.000
_cell.length_c   1.000
_cell.angle_alpha   90.00
_cell.angle_beta   90.00
_cell.angle_gamma   90.00
#
_symmetry.space_group_name_H-M   'P 1'
#
loop_
_entity.id
_entity.type
_entity.pdbx_description
1 polymer ?
#
loop_
_entity_poly.entity_id
_entity_poly.type
_entity_poly.pdbx_seq_one_letter_code
_entity_poly.pdbx_strand_id
1 'polypeptide(L)'
;MPCDILVRLRSNLCLWGEPGAYTGIGCPRKHGNQFKLNEPTTWGEPASVFEVDDPKLKRVRVSVWKKLHFRKAATRSMLMIRVERLDAQGNDRVSKPLWLAWVGEEMPPIEEVWRLYLRRFTIDHWYRFLKQRLHWTVPKLSTPKQCERWSDLMPLMTWELWLARDIVTDNPLPWQKSFDKLTPGRVAQAMGGVFAAIGTPTRPPKPRGKSPGWKLGKKRSRKNRYPIVKKTVTRPRKDPSVAV
;
A
#
# COMPACT_ATOMS: atom_id res chain seq x y z
N MET A 1 9.97 14.54 8.24
CA MET A 1 9.33 15.24 7.11
C MET A 1 7.83 15.23 7.37
N PRO A 2 7.14 16.37 7.31
CA PRO A 2 5.69 16.39 7.24
C PRO A 2 5.25 15.60 6.00
N CYS A 3 4.17 14.84 6.12
CA CYS A 3 3.62 14.08 5.00
C CYS A 3 2.10 14.22 4.99
N ASP A 4 1.56 14.46 3.79
CA ASP A 4 0.14 14.47 3.58
C ASP A 4 -0.40 13.04 3.47
N ILE A 5 -1.60 12.83 4.02
CA ILE A 5 -2.20 11.51 4.21
C ILE A 5 -3.57 11.49 3.54
N LEU A 6 -3.70 10.62 2.54
CA LEU A 6 -4.98 10.26 1.93
C LEU A 6 -5.33 8.82 2.29
N VAL A 7 -6.39 8.62 3.07
CA VAL A 7 -6.79 7.30 3.58
C VAL A 7 -8.24 6.99 3.28
N ARG A 8 -8.54 5.71 3.06
CA ARG A 8 -9.92 5.24 2.92
C ARG A 8 -10.55 4.97 4.28
N LEU A 9 -11.78 5.41 4.42
CA LEU A 9 -12.61 5.20 5.59
C LEU A 9 -13.66 4.11 5.35
N ARG A 10 -14.01 3.42 6.42
CA ARG A 10 -15.14 2.48 6.41
C ARG A 10 -16.43 3.28 6.51
N SER A 11 -17.45 2.86 5.75
CA SER A 11 -18.73 3.57 5.65
C SER A 11 -19.55 3.60 6.94
N ASN A 12 -19.22 2.81 7.95
CA ASN A 12 -19.91 2.79 9.24
C ASN A 12 -19.21 3.64 10.31
N LEU A 13 -18.24 4.49 9.93
CA LEU A 13 -17.57 5.38 10.86
C LEU A 13 -18.42 6.62 11.16
N CYS A 14 -18.18 7.15 12.35
CA CYS A 14 -18.78 8.39 12.84
C CYS A 14 -17.67 9.40 13.11
N LEU A 15 -17.84 10.59 12.53
CA LEU A 15 -17.02 11.77 12.76
C LEU A 15 -17.83 12.84 13.49
N TRP A 16 -17.12 13.90 13.85
CA TRP A 16 -17.68 15.05 14.57
C TRP A 16 -17.16 16.33 13.93
N GLY A 17 -18.02 17.34 13.82
CA GLY A 17 -17.61 18.69 13.45
C GLY A 17 -16.98 19.45 14.61
N GLU A 18 -16.48 20.66 14.31
CA GLU A 18 -16.03 21.61 15.33
C GLU A 18 -17.15 21.93 16.32
N PRO A 19 -16.83 22.05 17.63
CA PRO A 19 -17.80 22.48 18.62
C PRO A 19 -18.25 23.92 18.33
N GLY A 20 -19.52 24.23 18.64
CA GLY A 20 -20.01 25.61 18.63
C GLY A 20 -19.36 26.48 19.70
N ALA A 21 -19.72 27.77 19.71
CA ALA A 21 -19.21 28.73 20.69
C ALA A 21 -19.45 28.25 22.13
N TYR A 22 -18.43 28.45 22.99
CA TYR A 22 -18.54 28.08 24.39
C TYR A 22 -19.50 29.01 25.11
N THR A 23 -20.48 28.44 25.82
CA THR A 23 -21.55 29.19 26.49
C THR A 23 -21.15 29.72 27.87
N GLY A 24 -19.92 29.48 28.33
CA GLY A 24 -19.45 29.92 29.66
C GLY A 24 -19.72 28.94 30.80
N ILE A 25 -20.48 27.86 30.56
CA ILE A 25 -20.90 26.90 31.59
C ILE A 25 -20.21 25.55 31.42
N GLY A 26 -19.46 25.12 32.44
CA GLY A 26 -18.87 23.78 32.53
C GLY A 26 -17.59 23.56 31.71
N CYS A 27 -17.33 22.33 31.27
CA CYS A 27 -16.21 22.04 30.39
C CYS A 27 -16.61 22.34 28.93
N PRO A 28 -15.80 23.08 28.14
CA PRO A 28 -16.09 23.34 26.74
C PRO A 28 -16.34 22.04 25.95
N ARG A 29 -17.34 22.09 25.07
CA ARG A 29 -17.64 20.95 24.18
C ARG A 29 -16.44 20.69 23.28
N LYS A 30 -16.06 19.42 23.16
CA LYS A 30 -14.97 18.98 22.27
C LYS A 30 -15.46 18.61 20.86
N HIS A 31 -16.76 18.45 20.68
CA HIS A 31 -17.39 17.93 19.47
C HIS A 31 -18.64 18.75 19.16
N GLY A 32 -18.84 19.06 17.88
CA GLY A 32 -20.06 19.64 17.34
C GLY A 32 -21.06 18.58 16.93
N ASN A 33 -21.71 18.79 15.79
CA ASN A 33 -22.68 17.85 15.25
C ASN A 33 -22.02 16.54 14.82
N GLN A 34 -22.78 15.46 14.99
CA GLN A 34 -22.37 14.12 14.58
C GLN A 34 -22.45 14.00 13.05
N PHE A 35 -21.45 13.37 12.43
CA PHE A 35 -21.40 13.10 10.99
C PHE A 35 -21.15 11.60 10.77
N LYS A 36 -22.21 10.83 10.53
CA LYS A 36 -22.13 9.37 10.32
C LYS A 36 -22.13 9.06 8.84
N LEU A 37 -21.11 8.35 8.35
CA LEU A 37 -20.92 8.09 6.91
C LEU A 37 -21.98 7.19 6.26
N ASN A 38 -22.80 6.51 7.05
CA ASN A 38 -23.91 5.68 6.60
C ASN A 38 -25.28 6.32 6.84
N GLU A 39 -25.37 7.51 7.42
CA GLU A 39 -26.64 8.19 7.71
C GLU A 39 -26.64 9.59 7.05
N PRO A 40 -27.17 9.72 5.81
CA PRO A 40 -27.17 10.96 5.05
C PRO A 40 -27.82 12.16 5.76
N THR A 41 -28.80 11.91 6.62
CA THR A 41 -29.49 12.93 7.41
C THR A 41 -28.59 13.62 8.43
N THR A 42 -27.44 13.04 8.75
CA THR A 42 -26.45 13.63 9.67
C THR A 42 -25.46 14.55 8.97
N TRP A 43 -25.49 14.62 7.64
CA TRP A 43 -24.54 15.40 6.87
C TRP A 43 -25.00 16.85 6.79
N GLY A 44 -24.08 17.78 7.08
CA GLY A 44 -24.27 19.18 6.73
C GLY A 44 -24.06 19.42 5.24
N GLU A 45 -24.20 20.68 4.81
CA GLU A 45 -23.91 21.06 3.43
C GLU A 45 -22.44 20.78 3.06
N PRO A 46 -22.19 20.18 1.88
CA PRO A 46 -20.82 19.99 1.40
C PRO A 46 -20.19 21.34 1.08
N ALA A 47 -18.93 21.50 1.46
CA ALA A 47 -18.17 22.72 1.18
C ALA A 47 -17.81 22.86 -0.31
N SER A 48 -17.71 21.73 -1.01
CA SER A 48 -17.56 21.70 -2.46
C SER A 48 -18.13 20.41 -3.04
N VAL A 49 -18.67 20.52 -4.26
CA VAL A 49 -19.18 19.40 -5.05
C VAL A 49 -18.61 19.52 -6.44
N PHE A 50 -18.18 18.39 -6.98
CA PHE A 50 -17.64 18.28 -8.33
C PHE A 50 -18.25 17.07 -9.02
N GLU A 51 -18.67 17.24 -10.27
CA GLU A 51 -19.16 16.14 -11.11
C GLU A 51 -18.33 16.06 -12.38
N VAL A 52 -17.99 14.82 -12.77
CA VAL A 52 -17.22 14.56 -13.99
C VAL A 52 -17.70 13.29 -14.67
N ASP A 53 -17.76 13.31 -15.99
CA ASP A 53 -17.91 12.11 -16.80
C ASP A 53 -16.54 11.48 -17.06
N ASP A 54 -16.25 10.40 -16.35
CA ASP A 54 -15.03 9.63 -16.51
C ASP A 54 -15.20 8.54 -17.60
N PRO A 55 -14.25 8.39 -18.54
CA PRO A 55 -14.35 7.40 -19.60
C PRO A 55 -14.51 5.95 -19.11
N LYS A 56 -13.99 5.62 -17.92
CA LYS A 56 -14.07 4.26 -17.35
C LYS A 56 -15.15 4.14 -16.29
N LEU A 57 -15.30 5.16 -15.46
CA LEU A 57 -16.20 5.14 -14.31
C LEU A 57 -17.57 5.75 -14.59
N LYS A 58 -17.79 6.27 -15.80
CA LYS A 58 -18.95 7.08 -16.19
C LYS A 58 -19.08 8.31 -15.27
N ARG A 59 -20.30 8.72 -14.94
CA ARG A 59 -20.55 9.90 -14.13
C ARG A 59 -20.12 9.69 -12.68
N VAL A 60 -19.23 10.53 -12.18
CA VAL A 60 -18.70 10.50 -10.82
C VAL A 60 -19.02 11.82 -10.13
N ARG A 61 -19.57 11.75 -8.92
CA ARG A 61 -19.75 12.90 -8.02
C ARG A 61 -18.78 12.81 -6.86
N VAL A 62 -18.10 13.91 -6.58
CA VAL A 62 -17.18 14.08 -5.46
C VAL A 62 -17.71 15.20 -4.58
N SER A 63 -17.99 14.90 -3.31
CA SER A 63 -18.43 15.87 -2.31
C SER A 63 -17.41 15.96 -1.18
N VAL A 64 -17.13 17.18 -0.72
CA VAL A 64 -16.13 17.42 0.34
C VAL A 64 -16.75 18.15 1.52
N TRP A 65 -16.45 17.68 2.73
CA TRP A 65 -16.76 18.35 3.98
C TRP A 65 -15.45 18.71 4.69
N LYS A 66 -15.40 19.92 5.22
CA LYS A 66 -14.24 20.44 5.95
C LYS A 66 -14.45 20.28 7.45
N LYS A 67 -13.36 20.39 8.21
CA LYS A 67 -13.42 20.55 9.67
C LYS A 67 -14.09 19.40 10.44
N LEU A 68 -13.87 18.18 9.98
CA LEU A 68 -14.33 16.97 10.67
C LEU A 68 -13.17 16.30 11.41
N HIS A 69 -13.46 15.57 12.48
CA HIS A 69 -12.45 14.83 13.24
C HIS A 69 -12.99 13.52 13.83
N PHE A 70 -12.07 12.62 14.21
CA PHE A 70 -12.42 11.45 14.99
C PHE A 70 -12.68 11.82 16.45
N ARG A 71 -13.60 11.11 17.11
CA ARG A 71 -13.94 11.34 18.53
C ARG A 71 -12.72 11.33 19.46
N LYS A 72 -11.75 10.43 19.23
CA LYS A 72 -10.53 10.33 20.04
C LYS A 72 -9.43 11.32 19.65
N ALA A 73 -9.58 12.03 18.53
CA ALA A 73 -8.57 12.92 17.97
C ALA A 73 -9.19 14.28 17.62
N ALA A 74 -9.84 14.92 18.61
CA ALA A 74 -10.56 16.18 18.40
C ALA A 74 -9.68 17.35 17.92
N THR A 75 -8.38 17.28 18.19
CA THR A 75 -7.41 18.28 17.75
C THR A 75 -6.92 18.07 16.32
N ARG A 76 -7.25 16.93 15.70
CA ARG A 76 -6.81 16.58 14.33
C ARG A 76 -8.00 16.66 13.38
N SER A 77 -8.18 17.86 12.84
CA SER A 77 -9.13 18.16 11.79
C SER A 77 -8.71 17.51 10.46
N MET A 78 -9.68 17.09 9.66
CA MET A 78 -9.46 16.48 8.36
C MET A 78 -10.56 16.86 7.38
N LEU A 79 -10.26 16.75 6.10
CA LEU A 79 -11.24 16.85 5.03
C LEU A 79 -11.83 15.47 4.79
N MET A 80 -13.16 15.39 4.71
CA MET A 80 -13.87 14.20 4.29
C MET A 80 -14.26 14.34 2.83
N ILE A 81 -13.98 13.31 2.04
CA ILE A 81 -14.27 13.25 0.62
C ILE A 81 -15.14 12.01 0.38
N ARG A 82 -16.31 12.20 -0.22
CA ARG A 82 -17.19 11.13 -0.69
C ARG A 82 -17.11 11.08 -2.21
N VAL A 83 -16.75 9.92 -2.74
CA VAL A 83 -16.71 9.67 -4.18
C VAL A 83 -17.78 8.63 -4.49
N GLU A 84 -18.78 9.02 -5.27
CA GLU A 84 -19.87 8.15 -5.69
C GLU A 84 -19.98 8.12 -7.21
N ARG A 85 -20.36 6.96 -7.75
CA ARG A 85 -20.69 6.82 -9.17
C ARG A 85 -22.18 7.02 -9.30
N LEU A 86 -22.58 7.95 -10.17
CA LEU A 86 -23.96 8.19 -10.52
C LEU A 86 -24.29 7.25 -11.68
N ASP A 87 -25.10 6.23 -11.43
CA ASP A 87 -25.63 5.39 -12.50
C ASP A 87 -26.88 6.05 -13.09
N ALA A 88 -27.02 6.00 -14.42
CA ALA A 88 -28.22 6.51 -15.11
C ALA A 88 -29.46 5.68 -14.77
N GLN A 89 -29.27 4.45 -14.26
CA GLN A 89 -30.32 3.47 -13.98
C GLN A 89 -30.66 3.34 -12.47
N GLY A 90 -30.06 4.17 -11.60
CA GLY A 90 -30.41 4.25 -10.18
C GLY A 90 -30.06 3.00 -9.35
N ASN A 91 -29.16 2.13 -9.83
CA ASN A 91 -28.86 0.89 -9.13
C ASN A 91 -27.80 1.09 -8.03
N ASP A 92 -28.25 1.55 -6.86
CA ASP A 92 -27.41 1.76 -5.66
C ASP A 92 -26.65 0.51 -5.19
N ARG A 93 -27.08 -0.68 -5.60
CA ARG A 93 -26.42 -1.95 -5.23
C ARG A 93 -25.04 -2.12 -5.88
N VAL A 94 -24.75 -1.41 -6.98
CA VAL A 94 -23.53 -1.66 -7.78
C VAL A 94 -22.34 -0.77 -7.37
N SER A 95 -22.55 0.36 -6.69
CA SER A 95 -21.43 1.25 -6.32
C SER A 95 -21.55 1.87 -4.93
N LYS A 96 -21.15 1.10 -3.90
CA LYS A 96 -20.92 1.67 -2.56
C LYS A 96 -19.99 2.88 -2.65
N PRO A 97 -20.32 4.02 -2.03
CA PRO A 97 -19.49 5.21 -2.10
C PRO A 97 -18.11 4.96 -1.47
N LEU A 98 -17.09 5.52 -2.09
CA LEU A 98 -15.73 5.54 -1.55
C LEU A 98 -15.59 6.76 -0.64
N TRP A 99 -15.36 6.49 0.63
CA TRP A 99 -15.06 7.52 1.63
C TRP A 99 -13.55 7.65 1.79
N LEU A 100 -13.04 8.86 1.61
CA LEU A 100 -11.64 9.20 1.82
C LEU A 100 -11.54 10.31 2.86
N ALA A 101 -10.46 10.29 3.64
CA ALA A 101 -10.07 11.41 4.49
C ALA A 101 -8.70 11.92 4.06
N TRP A 102 -8.58 13.24 3.99
CA TRP A 102 -7.34 13.95 3.73
C TRP A 102 -6.88 14.68 4.99
N VAL A 103 -5.63 14.46 5.38
CA VAL A 103 -4.93 15.17 6.45
C VAL A 103 -3.61 15.65 5.88
N GLY A 104 -3.41 16.95 5.79
CA GLY A 104 -2.23 17.54 5.16
C GLY A 104 -2.29 19.06 5.16
N GLU A 105 -1.27 19.69 4.62
CA GLU A 105 -1.21 21.16 4.50
C GLU A 105 -2.17 21.66 3.43
N GLU A 106 -2.03 21.15 2.19
CA GLU A 106 -2.87 21.53 1.07
C GLU A 106 -3.40 20.31 0.33
N MET A 107 -4.71 20.22 0.18
CA MET A 107 -5.32 19.12 -0.57
C MET A 107 -5.15 19.36 -2.07
N PRO A 108 -4.74 18.34 -2.85
CA PRO A 108 -4.81 18.40 -4.30
C PRO A 108 -6.22 18.77 -4.78
N PRO A 109 -6.36 19.29 -6.01
CA PRO A 109 -7.67 19.61 -6.58
C PRO A 109 -8.66 18.46 -6.43
N ILE A 110 -9.93 18.80 -6.17
CA ILE A 110 -11.03 17.83 -5.96
C ILE A 110 -11.17 16.84 -7.12
N GLU A 111 -10.81 17.28 -8.32
CA GLU A 111 -10.81 16.51 -9.58
C GLU A 111 -9.77 15.39 -9.59
N GLU A 112 -8.66 15.58 -8.88
CA GLU A 112 -7.48 14.71 -8.91
C GLU A 112 -7.37 13.82 -7.68
N VAL A 113 -7.82 14.27 -6.51
CA VAL A 113 -7.59 13.58 -5.23
C VAL A 113 -8.04 12.12 -5.24
N TRP A 114 -9.20 11.83 -5.84
CA TRP A 114 -9.72 10.47 -5.94
C TRP A 114 -8.94 9.63 -6.98
N ARG A 115 -8.46 10.26 -8.05
CA ARG A 115 -7.60 9.60 -9.06
C ARG A 115 -6.25 9.23 -8.47
N LEU A 116 -5.68 10.08 -7.61
CA LEU A 116 -4.48 9.78 -6.84
C LEU A 116 -4.70 8.57 -5.92
N TYR A 117 -5.86 8.50 -5.24
CA TYR A 117 -6.19 7.33 -4.43
C TYR A 117 -6.24 6.03 -5.24
N LEU A 118 -6.78 6.06 -6.47
CA LEU A 118 -6.83 4.88 -7.33
C LEU A 118 -5.44 4.35 -7.71
N ARG A 119 -4.41 5.21 -7.75
CA ARG A 119 -3.02 4.78 -8.00
C ARG A 119 -2.46 3.90 -6.89
N ARG A 120 -3.04 3.91 -5.68
CA ARG A 120 -2.61 3.09 -4.53
C ARG A 120 -2.45 1.62 -4.91
N PHE A 121 -3.37 1.07 -5.71
CA PHE A 121 -3.37 -0.37 -6.03
C PHE A 121 -2.13 -0.80 -6.84
N THR A 122 -1.42 0.15 -7.45
CA THR A 122 -0.14 -0.10 -8.13
C THR A 122 0.90 -0.74 -7.21
N ILE A 123 0.90 -0.41 -5.90
CA ILE A 123 1.85 -0.99 -4.95
C ILE A 123 1.61 -2.50 -4.73
N ASP A 124 0.36 -2.93 -4.75
CA ASP A 124 0.01 -4.35 -4.60
C ASP A 124 0.45 -5.14 -5.84
N HIS A 125 0.28 -4.55 -7.02
CA HIS A 125 0.83 -5.10 -8.26
C HIS A 125 2.35 -5.18 -8.24
N TRP A 126 3.01 -4.15 -7.72
CA TRP A 126 4.47 -4.15 -7.56
C TRP A 126 4.92 -5.25 -6.60
N TYR A 127 4.28 -5.42 -5.43
CA TYR A 127 4.59 -6.52 -4.51
C TYR A 127 4.41 -7.90 -5.15
N ARG A 128 3.34 -8.08 -5.93
CA ARG A 128 3.14 -9.33 -6.68
C ARG A 128 4.28 -9.56 -7.67
N PHE A 129 4.64 -8.53 -8.43
CA PHE A 129 5.73 -8.56 -9.39
C PHE A 129 7.08 -8.92 -8.73
N LEU A 130 7.43 -8.28 -7.62
CA LEU A 130 8.66 -8.56 -6.88
C LEU A 130 8.75 -10.02 -6.42
N LYS A 131 7.67 -10.53 -5.81
CA LYS A 131 7.64 -11.91 -5.28
C LYS A 131 7.72 -12.95 -6.39
N GLN A 132 7.01 -12.72 -7.49
CA GLN A 132 6.87 -13.71 -8.57
C GLN A 132 8.04 -13.64 -9.56
N ARG A 133 8.41 -12.44 -10.03
CA ARG A 133 9.37 -12.26 -11.13
C ARG A 133 10.77 -11.92 -10.68
N LEU A 134 10.91 -11.10 -9.64
CA LEU A 134 12.22 -10.71 -9.07
C LEU A 134 12.64 -11.59 -7.90
N HIS A 135 11.90 -12.67 -7.65
CA HIS A 135 12.26 -13.71 -6.69
C HIS A 135 12.50 -13.18 -5.27
N TRP A 136 11.81 -12.11 -4.87
CA TRP A 136 12.04 -11.45 -3.58
C TRP A 136 12.01 -12.45 -2.39
N THR A 137 11.13 -13.45 -2.43
CA THR A 137 10.95 -14.42 -1.34
C THR A 137 11.56 -15.79 -1.62
N VAL A 138 12.29 -15.97 -2.72
CA VAL A 138 12.90 -17.27 -3.08
C VAL A 138 14.19 -17.55 -2.30
N PRO A 139 15.12 -16.59 -2.11
CA PRO A 139 16.34 -16.84 -1.35
C PRO A 139 16.07 -17.23 0.11
N LYS A 140 16.67 -18.34 0.56
CA LYS A 140 16.62 -18.81 1.96
C LYS A 140 17.81 -18.26 2.74
N LEU A 141 17.77 -16.96 3.01
CA LEU A 141 18.83 -16.25 3.73
C LEU A 141 18.80 -16.62 5.23
N SER A 142 19.97 -16.60 5.88
CA SER A 142 20.13 -17.13 7.24
C SER A 142 19.95 -16.09 8.35
N THR A 143 20.01 -14.79 8.04
CA THR A 143 19.89 -13.72 9.05
C THR A 143 18.94 -12.60 8.59
N PRO A 144 18.28 -11.89 9.53
CA PRO A 144 17.41 -10.75 9.20
C PRO A 144 18.12 -9.68 8.36
N LYS A 145 19.36 -9.34 8.74
CA LYS A 145 20.19 -8.37 8.00
C LYS A 145 20.46 -8.78 6.54
N GLN A 146 20.55 -10.09 6.26
CA GLN A 146 20.65 -10.56 4.88
C GLN A 146 19.33 -10.38 4.13
N CYS A 147 18.20 -10.68 4.78
CA CYS A 147 16.85 -10.46 4.20
C CYS A 147 16.57 -8.98 3.91
N GLU A 148 16.97 -8.09 4.81
CA GLU A 148 16.88 -6.63 4.63
C GLU A 148 17.68 -6.20 3.41
N ARG A 149 18.99 -6.55 3.35
CA ARG A 149 19.85 -6.23 2.20
C ARG A 149 19.29 -6.75 0.88
N TRP A 150 18.69 -7.93 0.87
CA TRP A 150 18.04 -8.46 -0.33
C TRP A 150 16.78 -7.67 -0.71
N SER A 151 16.02 -7.21 0.29
CA SER A 151 14.84 -6.37 0.09
C SER A 151 15.22 -4.97 -0.43
N ASP A 152 16.33 -4.42 0.05
CA ASP A 152 16.86 -3.12 -0.39
C ASP A 152 17.24 -3.11 -1.89
N LEU A 153 17.54 -4.27 -2.47
CA LEU A 153 17.81 -4.40 -3.90
C LEU A 153 16.54 -4.37 -4.77
N MET A 154 15.36 -4.70 -4.21
CA MET A 154 14.13 -4.82 -5.01
C MET A 154 13.72 -3.51 -5.70
N PRO A 155 13.76 -2.34 -5.04
CA PRO A 155 13.53 -1.06 -5.72
C PRO A 155 14.55 -0.79 -6.82
N LEU A 156 15.84 -1.06 -6.57
CA LEU A 156 16.91 -0.83 -7.54
C LEU A 156 16.72 -1.67 -8.81
N MET A 157 16.47 -2.97 -8.66
CA MET A 157 16.16 -3.86 -9.78
C MET A 157 14.89 -3.42 -10.53
N THR A 158 13.89 -2.89 -9.82
CA THR A 158 12.68 -2.35 -10.47
C THR A 158 13.02 -1.14 -11.33
N TRP A 159 13.87 -0.24 -10.83
CA TRP A 159 14.35 0.93 -11.58
C TRP A 159 15.19 0.53 -12.81
N GLU A 160 16.10 -0.43 -12.67
CA GLU A 160 16.87 -0.96 -13.79
C GLU A 160 15.97 -1.50 -14.90
N LEU A 161 14.95 -2.28 -14.55
CA LEU A 161 13.98 -2.78 -15.52
C LEU A 161 13.12 -1.68 -16.13
N TRP A 162 12.79 -0.63 -15.37
CA TRP A 162 12.06 0.50 -15.91
C TRP A 162 12.88 1.26 -16.94
N LEU A 163 14.18 1.50 -16.67
CA LEU A 163 15.12 2.15 -17.58
C LEU A 163 15.42 1.31 -18.81
N ALA A 164 15.53 -0.02 -18.66
CA ALA A 164 15.82 -0.93 -19.76
C ALA A 164 14.66 -1.10 -20.74
N ARG A 165 13.47 -0.62 -20.40
CA ARG A 165 12.23 -0.84 -21.16
C ARG A 165 12.35 -0.45 -22.64
N ASP A 166 13.02 0.66 -22.91
CA ASP A 166 13.12 1.22 -24.27
C ASP A 166 14.31 0.65 -25.07
N ILE A 167 15.16 -0.15 -24.41
CA ILE A 167 16.37 -0.75 -25.01
C ILE A 167 16.16 -2.24 -25.28
N VAL A 168 15.34 -2.91 -24.46
CA VAL A 168 15.11 -4.34 -24.55
C VAL A 168 14.24 -4.68 -25.76
N THR A 169 14.72 -5.58 -26.61
CA THR A 169 13.93 -6.22 -27.66
C THR A 169 13.03 -7.29 -27.06
N ASP A 170 11.72 -7.28 -27.34
CA ASP A 170 10.80 -8.28 -26.79
C ASP A 170 11.18 -9.70 -27.26
N ASN A 171 11.01 -10.67 -26.38
CA ASN A 171 11.26 -12.09 -26.65
C ASN A 171 10.10 -12.93 -26.08
N PRO A 172 8.90 -12.88 -26.70
CA PRO A 172 7.71 -13.56 -26.22
C PRO A 172 7.84 -15.09 -26.36
N LEU A 173 7.25 -15.83 -25.41
CA LEU A 173 7.01 -17.26 -25.56
C LEU A 173 5.96 -17.53 -26.65
N PRO A 174 5.88 -18.75 -27.23
CA PRO A 174 4.99 -19.03 -28.36
C PRO A 174 3.50 -18.71 -28.10
N TRP A 175 3.03 -18.83 -26.86
CA TRP A 175 1.64 -18.54 -26.48
C TRP A 175 1.42 -17.12 -25.94
N GLN A 176 2.47 -16.30 -25.91
CA GLN A 176 2.46 -14.96 -25.35
C GLN A 176 2.18 -13.93 -26.46
N LYS A 177 1.13 -13.13 -26.30
CA LYS A 177 0.84 -12.02 -27.23
C LYS A 177 1.97 -11.00 -27.28
N SER A 178 2.21 -10.41 -28.46
CA SER A 178 3.10 -9.27 -28.63
C SER A 178 2.48 -8.00 -28.03
N PHE A 179 3.31 -7.08 -27.54
CA PHE A 179 2.91 -5.81 -26.95
C PHE A 179 3.81 -4.66 -27.42
N ASP A 180 3.22 -3.56 -27.85
CA ASP A 180 3.98 -2.35 -28.20
C ASP A 180 4.62 -1.70 -26.97
N LYS A 181 3.92 -1.76 -25.83
CA LYS A 181 4.36 -1.21 -24.56
C LYS A 181 4.65 -2.33 -23.58
N LEU A 182 5.92 -2.71 -23.47
CA LEU A 182 6.35 -3.80 -22.58
C LEU A 182 5.98 -3.52 -21.13
N THR A 183 5.50 -4.57 -20.44
CA THR A 183 5.27 -4.56 -18.99
C THR A 183 6.56 -4.88 -18.25
N PRO A 184 6.71 -4.55 -16.96
CA PRO A 184 7.91 -4.89 -16.18
C PRO A 184 8.26 -6.39 -16.23
N GLY A 185 7.25 -7.26 -16.28
CA GLY A 185 7.44 -8.71 -16.47
C GLY A 185 8.06 -9.09 -17.81
N ARG A 186 7.66 -8.41 -18.88
CA ARG A 186 8.20 -8.61 -20.23
C ARG A 186 9.62 -8.09 -20.35
N VAL A 187 9.89 -6.90 -19.82
CA VAL A 187 11.25 -6.35 -19.80
C VAL A 187 12.18 -7.28 -19.03
N ALA A 188 11.76 -7.76 -17.84
CA ALA A 188 12.54 -8.74 -17.09
C ALA A 188 12.82 -10.03 -17.86
N GLN A 189 11.84 -10.53 -18.65
CA GLN A 189 11.98 -11.73 -19.49
C GLN A 189 13.04 -11.55 -20.57
N ALA A 190 13.10 -10.38 -21.21
CA ALA A 190 14.03 -10.12 -22.29
C ALA A 190 15.36 -9.48 -21.85
N MET A 191 15.51 -9.14 -20.56
CA MET A 191 16.72 -8.53 -19.99
C MET A 191 18.01 -9.34 -20.23
N GLY A 192 17.90 -10.65 -20.47
CA GLY A 192 19.04 -11.50 -20.81
C GLY A 192 19.83 -11.01 -22.04
N GLY A 193 19.15 -10.43 -23.03
CA GLY A 193 19.82 -9.86 -24.22
C GLY A 193 20.68 -8.64 -23.89
N VAL A 194 20.18 -7.76 -23.01
CA VAL A 194 20.94 -6.59 -22.54
C VAL A 194 22.16 -7.02 -21.73
N PHE A 195 22.01 -8.01 -20.84
CA PHE A 195 23.16 -8.54 -20.10
C PHE A 195 24.19 -9.21 -21.00
N ALA A 196 23.77 -9.89 -22.07
CA ALA A 196 24.69 -10.45 -23.05
C ALA A 196 25.46 -9.35 -23.81
N ALA A 197 24.80 -8.25 -24.18
CA ALA A 197 25.43 -7.14 -24.90
C ALA A 197 26.41 -6.33 -24.03
N ILE A 198 26.06 -6.07 -22.77
CA ILE A 198 26.95 -5.41 -21.80
C ILE A 198 28.13 -6.33 -21.46
N GLY A 199 27.91 -7.64 -21.45
CA GLY A 199 28.87 -8.63 -20.99
C GLY A 199 28.97 -8.67 -19.47
N THR A 200 30.05 -9.25 -18.95
CA THR A 200 30.32 -9.27 -17.50
C THR A 200 31.61 -8.54 -17.19
N PRO A 201 31.61 -7.58 -16.23
CA PRO A 201 32.85 -7.00 -15.72
C PRO A 201 33.61 -8.01 -14.83
N THR A 202 33.01 -9.18 -14.57
CA THR A 202 33.55 -10.17 -13.64
C THR A 202 34.62 -11.02 -14.33
N ARG A 203 35.72 -11.26 -13.62
CA ARG A 203 36.76 -12.19 -14.09
C ARG A 203 36.17 -13.60 -14.25
N PRO A 204 36.73 -14.42 -15.15
CA PRO A 204 36.34 -15.83 -15.26
C PRO A 204 36.34 -16.52 -13.89
N PRO A 205 35.35 -17.39 -13.61
CA PRO A 205 35.32 -18.12 -12.36
C PRO A 205 36.61 -18.91 -12.22
N LYS A 206 37.24 -18.83 -11.04
CA LYS A 206 38.42 -19.66 -10.75
C LYS A 206 38.01 -21.13 -10.82
N PRO A 207 38.82 -22.02 -11.44
CA PRO A 207 38.53 -23.44 -11.42
C PRO A 207 38.37 -23.88 -9.97
N ARG A 208 37.22 -24.46 -9.66
CA ARG A 208 36.93 -24.98 -8.33
C ARG A 208 37.80 -26.23 -8.13
N GLY A 209 39.00 -26.04 -7.59
CA GLY A 209 39.84 -27.14 -7.12
C GLY A 209 39.16 -27.92 -5.99
N LYS A 210 39.77 -29.03 -5.58
CA LYS A 210 39.37 -29.71 -4.34
C LYS A 210 39.55 -28.73 -3.19
N SER A 211 38.45 -28.38 -2.53
CA SER A 211 38.53 -27.58 -1.31
C SER A 211 39.45 -28.31 -0.31
N PRO A 212 40.36 -27.61 0.40
CA PRO A 212 41.25 -28.23 1.39
C PRO A 212 40.50 -28.86 2.58
N GLY A 213 39.17 -28.90 2.54
CA GLY A 213 38.34 -29.51 3.54
C GLY A 213 38.29 -28.67 4.82
N TRP A 214 37.73 -29.28 5.85
CA TRP A 214 37.70 -28.67 7.16
C TRP A 214 39.03 -28.90 7.86
N LYS A 215 39.63 -27.87 8.47
CA LYS A 215 40.90 -28.01 9.21
C LYS A 215 40.75 -29.07 10.31
N LEU A 216 41.67 -30.02 10.35
CA LEU A 216 41.74 -31.05 11.40
C LEU A 216 41.81 -30.36 12.78
N GLY A 217 41.09 -30.89 13.77
CA GLY A 217 41.02 -30.32 15.13
C GLY A 217 40.08 -29.12 15.31
N LYS A 218 39.62 -28.47 14.24
CA LYS A 218 38.63 -27.37 14.37
C LYS A 218 37.25 -27.96 14.66
N LYS A 219 36.64 -27.66 15.81
CA LYS A 219 35.27 -28.09 16.12
C LYS A 219 34.26 -27.36 15.22
N ARG A 220 33.25 -28.07 14.70
CA ARG A 220 32.11 -27.47 13.99
C ARG A 220 31.11 -26.93 15.01
N SER A 221 30.80 -25.64 14.95
CA SER A 221 29.64 -25.10 15.66
C SER A 221 28.36 -25.44 14.89
N ARG A 222 27.33 -25.93 15.59
CA ARG A 222 25.99 -26.03 15.02
C ARG A 222 25.42 -24.63 14.85
N LYS A 223 24.64 -24.40 13.79
CA LYS A 223 23.89 -23.14 13.64
C LYS A 223 22.94 -22.97 14.83
N ASN A 224 22.85 -21.75 15.37
CA ASN A 224 21.87 -21.41 16.40
C ASN A 224 20.46 -21.66 15.85
N ARG A 225 19.69 -22.52 16.52
CA ARG A 225 18.28 -22.74 16.21
C ARG A 225 17.45 -21.77 17.04
N TYR A 226 16.74 -20.87 16.37
CA TYR A 226 15.79 -19.99 17.02
C TYR A 226 14.44 -20.72 17.21
N PRO A 227 13.71 -20.45 18.31
CA PRO A 227 12.38 -21.02 18.51
C PRO A 227 11.41 -20.53 17.43
N ILE A 228 10.46 -21.39 17.06
CA ILE A 228 9.42 -21.04 16.09
C ILE A 228 8.45 -20.04 16.75
N VAL A 229 8.40 -18.82 16.23
CA VAL A 229 7.41 -17.83 16.63
C VAL A 229 6.06 -18.21 16.03
N LYS A 230 5.12 -18.68 16.86
CA LYS A 230 3.74 -18.95 16.46
C LYS A 230 2.93 -17.66 16.56
N LYS A 231 2.18 -17.31 15.51
CA LYS A 231 1.33 -16.10 15.48
C LYS A 231 0.19 -16.12 16.50
N THR A 232 -0.20 -17.31 16.96
CA THR A 232 -1.24 -17.50 17.97
C THR A 232 -0.59 -18.02 19.24
N VAL A 233 -0.64 -17.24 20.30
CA VAL A 233 -0.32 -17.71 21.66
C VAL A 233 -1.62 -18.29 22.23
N THR A 234 -1.66 -19.59 22.49
CA THR A 234 -2.76 -20.18 23.25
C THR A 234 -2.81 -19.48 24.60
N ARG A 235 -3.92 -18.80 24.94
CA ARG A 235 -4.05 -18.17 26.26
C ARG A 235 -3.87 -19.26 27.32
N PRO A 236 -3.04 -19.05 28.35
CA PRO A 236 -2.99 -19.98 29.47
C PRO A 236 -4.40 -20.09 30.07
N ARG A 237 -4.80 -21.32 30.44
CA ARG A 237 -6.05 -21.52 31.18
C ARG A 237 -5.92 -20.72 32.48
N LYS A 238 -6.93 -19.91 32.78
CA LYS A 238 -7.06 -19.25 34.08
C LYS A 238 -7.13 -20.36 35.13
N ASP A 239 -6.23 -20.35 36.10
CA ASP A 239 -6.39 -21.24 37.25
C ASP A 239 -7.73 -20.91 37.95
N PRO A 240 -8.47 -21.93 38.43
CA PRO A 240 -9.71 -21.70 39.14
C PRO A 240 -9.40 -20.81 40.35
N SER A 241 -10.16 -19.73 40.50
CA SER A 241 -10.10 -18.90 41.69
C SER A 241 -10.45 -19.77 42.89
N VAL A 242 -9.46 -20.04 43.74
CA VAL A 242 -9.71 -20.62 45.06
C VAL A 242 -10.51 -19.58 45.84
N ALA A 243 -11.76 -19.89 46.13
CA ALA A 243 -12.55 -19.11 47.07
C ALA A 243 -11.95 -19.32 48.46
N VAL A 244 -11.57 -18.23 49.12
CA VAL A 244 -11.29 -18.15 50.56
C VAL A 244 -12.29 -17.16 51.14
#